data_AF-U9V820-F1
#
_entry.id   AF-U9V820-F1
#
_cell.length_a   1.000
_cell.length_b   1.000
_cell.length_c   1.000
_cell.angle_alpha   90.00
_cell.angle_beta   90.00
_cell.angle_gamma   90.00
#
_symmetry.space_group_name_H-M   'P 1'
#
loop_
_entity.id
_entity.type
_entity.pdbx_description
1 polymer ?
#
loop_
_entity_poly.entity_id
_entity_poly.type
_entity_poly.pdbx_seq_one_letter_code
_entity_poly.pdbx_strand_id
1 'polypeptide(L)'
;MYTSRLNDFKHNNSKLGCLLKNKLSLQEDIKKLMWDNIEDWDKCKISENWVELDESTENVKEVIKKLENMEALSVYRDFISEFFEAVKARLGTDVWAKVKAAINRKLRTNKVNFKQNEEEYISKLRNFLQEINMTVEDIELMMILKKKSNAEFHQGERLDPEEMREKFETSFPEGLNDFKDSFRKAFDALDSWDRDDRD
;
A
#
# COMPACT_ATOMS: atom_id res chain seq x y z
N MET A 1 14.14 0.49 17.90
CA MET A 1 13.07 -0.47 18.33
C MET A 1 12.12 -0.84 17.19
N TYR A 2 11.67 0.10 16.34
CA TYR A 2 10.80 -0.19 15.17
C TYR A 2 11.42 -1.09 14.10
N THR A 3 12.71 -0.91 13.79
CA THR A 3 13.44 -1.69 12.78
C THR A 3 13.56 -3.17 13.13
N SER A 4 13.75 -3.52 14.41
CA SER A 4 13.83 -4.92 14.86
C SER A 4 12.49 -5.64 14.65
N ARG A 5 11.38 -5.04 15.10
CA ARG A 5 10.04 -5.64 14.97
C ARG A 5 9.62 -5.84 13.52
N LEU A 6 9.98 -4.91 12.64
CA LEU A 6 9.73 -5.03 11.21
C LEU A 6 10.55 -6.18 10.60
N ASN A 7 11.82 -6.32 10.97
CA ASN A 7 12.67 -7.42 10.48
C ASN A 7 12.18 -8.79 10.96
N ASP A 8 11.74 -8.89 12.22
CA ASP A 8 11.14 -10.11 12.75
C ASP A 8 9.84 -10.47 11.99
N PHE A 9 9.02 -9.47 11.69
CA PHE A 9 7.82 -9.65 10.88
C PHE A 9 8.14 -10.14 9.46
N LYS A 10 9.14 -9.55 8.79
CA LYS A 10 9.60 -10.00 7.46
C LYS A 10 10.08 -11.45 7.50
N HIS A 11 10.91 -11.80 8.48
CA HIS A 11 11.45 -13.16 8.63
C HIS A 11 10.33 -14.19 8.83
N ASN A 12 9.36 -13.88 9.71
CA ASN A 12 8.23 -14.75 9.97
C ASN A 12 7.33 -14.93 8.73
N ASN A 13 7.05 -13.85 7.98
CA ASN A 13 6.27 -13.93 6.75
C ASN A 13 6.95 -14.78 5.67
N SER A 14 8.26 -14.59 5.47
CA SER A 14 9.05 -15.39 4.52
C SER A 14 9.01 -16.88 4.88
N LYS A 15 9.20 -17.21 6.17
CA LYS A 15 9.11 -18.58 6.69
C LYS A 15 7.71 -19.19 6.51
N LEU A 16 6.65 -18.42 6.80
CA LEU A 16 5.26 -18.85 6.60
C LEU A 16 4.95 -19.09 5.12
N GLY A 17 5.40 -18.21 4.23
CA GLY A 17 5.25 -18.38 2.78
C GLY A 17 5.89 -19.68 2.29
N CYS A 18 7.10 -20.01 2.75
CA CYS A 18 7.77 -21.27 2.43
C CYS A 18 7.00 -22.50 2.93
N LEU A 19 6.53 -22.47 4.19
CA LEU A 19 5.74 -23.57 4.76
C LEU A 19 4.42 -23.78 4.00
N LEU A 20 3.72 -22.71 3.62
CA LEU A 20 2.48 -22.77 2.87
C LEU A 20 2.69 -23.33 1.46
N LYS A 21 3.75 -22.91 0.75
CA LYS A 21 4.11 -23.47 -0.56
C LYS A 21 4.37 -24.98 -0.50
N ASN A 22 5.11 -25.43 0.52
CA ASN A 22 5.38 -26.86 0.69
C ASN A 22 4.09 -27.66 0.96
N LYS A 23 3.20 -27.13 1.81
CA LYS A 23 1.90 -27.76 2.06
C LYS A 23 1.01 -27.78 0.81
N LEU A 24 1.02 -26.71 0.02
CA LEU A 24 0.27 -26.60 -1.22
C LEU A 24 0.75 -27.65 -2.25
N SER A 25 2.07 -27.78 -2.42
CA SER A 25 2.65 -28.81 -3.30
C SER A 25 2.24 -30.22 -2.86
N LEU A 26 2.31 -30.51 -1.55
CA LEU A 26 1.89 -31.81 -1.02
C LEU A 26 0.39 -32.06 -1.26
N GLN A 27 -0.44 -31.03 -1.11
CA GLN A 27 -1.88 -31.13 -1.34
C GLN A 27 -2.18 -31.40 -2.83
N GLU A 28 -1.50 -30.74 -3.76
CA GLU A 28 -1.61 -30.98 -5.20
C GLU A 28 -1.15 -32.41 -5.57
N ASP A 29 -0.08 -32.91 -4.95
CA ASP A 29 0.39 -34.29 -5.14
C ASP A 29 -0.62 -35.32 -4.61
N ILE A 30 -1.19 -35.10 -3.42
CA ILE A 30 -2.24 -35.95 -2.83
C ILE A 30 -3.48 -35.95 -3.70
N LYS A 31 -3.91 -34.76 -4.18
CA LYS A 31 -5.02 -34.63 -5.12
C LYS A 31 -4.76 -35.54 -6.33
N LYS A 32 -3.63 -35.36 -7.01
CA LYS A 32 -3.29 -36.16 -8.18
C LYS A 32 -3.34 -37.68 -7.90
N LEU A 33 -2.73 -38.12 -6.80
CA LEU A 33 -2.77 -39.53 -6.38
C LEU A 33 -4.18 -40.04 -6.11
N MET A 34 -5.04 -39.24 -5.47
CA MET A 34 -6.43 -39.63 -5.23
C MET A 34 -7.20 -39.76 -6.54
N TRP A 35 -7.04 -38.81 -7.45
CA TRP A 35 -7.71 -38.84 -8.75
C TRP A 35 -7.32 -40.05 -9.60
N ASP A 36 -6.04 -40.41 -9.60
CA ASP A 36 -5.50 -41.53 -10.37
C ASP A 36 -5.95 -42.92 -9.83
N ASN A 37 -6.40 -43.00 -8.57
CA ASN A 37 -6.73 -44.27 -7.89
C ASN A 37 -8.23 -44.45 -7.55
N ILE A 38 -9.10 -43.51 -7.93
CA ILE A 38 -10.55 -43.57 -7.63
C ILE A 38 -11.31 -44.41 -8.68
N GLU A 39 -12.10 -45.39 -8.23
CA GLU A 39 -13.09 -46.11 -9.05
C GLU A 39 -14.28 -45.21 -9.43
N ASP A 40 -14.86 -45.41 -10.62
CA ASP A 40 -15.87 -44.51 -11.22
C ASP A 40 -17.11 -44.25 -10.35
N TRP A 41 -17.53 -45.21 -9.52
CA TRP A 41 -18.70 -45.10 -8.65
C TRP A 41 -18.48 -44.20 -7.43
N ASP A 42 -17.25 -44.09 -6.92
CA ASP A 42 -16.93 -43.24 -5.76
C ASP A 42 -16.70 -41.76 -6.14
N LYS A 43 -16.57 -41.46 -7.44
CA LYS A 43 -16.36 -40.08 -7.93
C LYS A 43 -17.45 -39.10 -7.51
N CYS A 44 -18.71 -39.53 -7.49
CA CYS A 44 -19.85 -38.67 -7.11
C CYS A 44 -19.90 -38.33 -5.63
N LYS A 45 -19.29 -39.14 -4.75
CA LYS A 45 -19.31 -38.89 -3.30
C LYS A 45 -18.11 -38.08 -2.83
N ILE A 46 -17.00 -38.17 -3.56
CA ILE A 46 -15.77 -37.42 -3.26
C ILE A 46 -15.84 -36.02 -3.90
N SER A 47 -16.69 -35.79 -4.92
CA SER A 47 -16.76 -34.51 -5.65
C SER A 47 -17.06 -33.29 -4.78
N GLU A 48 -17.84 -33.41 -3.71
CA GLU A 48 -18.09 -32.29 -2.78
C GLU A 48 -16.86 -31.94 -1.94
N ASN A 49 -16.20 -32.95 -1.35
CA ASN A 49 -14.93 -32.75 -0.63
C ASN A 49 -13.83 -32.20 -1.55
N TRP A 50 -13.86 -32.56 -2.84
CA TRP A 50 -12.96 -32.02 -3.86
C TRP A 50 -13.16 -30.53 -4.07
N VAL A 51 -14.41 -30.06 -4.14
CA VAL A 51 -14.75 -28.64 -4.28
C VAL A 51 -14.25 -27.85 -3.08
N GLU A 52 -14.54 -28.30 -1.85
CA GLU A 52 -14.04 -27.65 -0.63
C GLU A 52 -12.50 -27.62 -0.57
N LEU A 53 -11.86 -28.71 -0.99
CA LEU A 53 -10.40 -28.80 -1.06
C LEU A 53 -9.83 -27.86 -2.13
N ASP A 54 -10.54 -27.61 -3.23
CA ASP A 54 -10.14 -26.66 -4.27
C ASP A 54 -10.28 -25.21 -3.83
N GLU A 55 -11.41 -24.86 -3.21
CA GLU A 55 -11.59 -23.52 -2.61
C GLU A 55 -10.52 -23.23 -1.56
N SER A 56 -10.22 -24.19 -0.68
CA SER A 56 -9.14 -24.03 0.31
C SER A 56 -7.75 -23.89 -0.34
N THR A 57 -7.50 -24.60 -1.46
CA THR A 57 -6.25 -24.50 -2.23
C THR A 57 -6.10 -23.09 -2.80
N GLU A 58 -7.17 -22.54 -3.38
CA GLU A 58 -7.17 -21.22 -3.98
C GLU A 58 -6.97 -20.12 -2.93
N ASN A 59 -7.64 -20.24 -1.78
CA ASN A 59 -7.42 -19.35 -0.64
C ASN A 59 -5.95 -19.35 -0.17
N VAL A 60 -5.30 -20.52 -0.13
CA VAL A 60 -3.86 -20.61 0.23
C VAL A 60 -2.98 -19.95 -0.83
N LYS A 61 -3.28 -20.12 -2.12
CA LYS A 61 -2.58 -19.44 -3.23
C LYS A 61 -2.68 -17.92 -3.11
N GLU A 62 -3.87 -17.39 -2.80
CA GLU A 62 -4.06 -15.96 -2.56
C GLU A 62 -3.25 -15.45 -1.36
N VAL A 63 -3.23 -16.20 -0.25
CA VAL A 63 -2.44 -15.84 0.93
C VAL A 63 -0.95 -15.82 0.62
N ILE A 64 -0.43 -16.82 -0.11
CA ILE A 64 0.97 -16.84 -0.55
C ILE A 64 1.29 -15.61 -1.40
N LYS A 65 0.45 -15.30 -2.39
CA LYS A 65 0.63 -14.12 -3.26
C LYS A 65 0.62 -12.81 -2.47
N LYS A 66 -0.26 -12.68 -1.47
CA LYS A 66 -0.29 -11.52 -0.56
C LYS A 66 1.01 -11.41 0.25
N LEU A 67 1.53 -12.52 0.77
CA LEU A 67 2.80 -12.53 1.51
C LEU A 67 3.99 -12.12 0.64
N GLU A 68 4.07 -12.64 -0.59
CA GLU A 68 5.11 -12.28 -1.56
C GLU A 68 5.04 -10.80 -1.94
N ASN A 69 3.84 -10.29 -2.19
CA ASN A 69 3.63 -8.87 -2.48
C ASN A 69 4.05 -7.99 -1.29
N MET A 70 3.70 -8.37 -0.07
CA MET A 70 4.12 -7.64 1.14
C MET A 70 5.65 -7.63 1.30
N GLU A 71 6.32 -8.76 1.08
CA GLU A 71 7.78 -8.86 1.13
C GLU A 71 8.43 -7.94 0.09
N ALA A 72 7.98 -8.01 -1.17
CA ALA A 72 8.45 -7.15 -2.24
C ALA A 72 8.22 -5.67 -1.92
N LEU A 73 7.00 -5.29 -1.51
CA LEU A 73 6.66 -3.92 -1.13
C LEU A 73 7.53 -3.41 0.02
N SER A 74 7.89 -4.25 0.99
CA SER A 74 8.77 -3.83 2.07
C SER A 74 10.18 -3.50 1.57
N VAL A 75 10.75 -4.31 0.68
CA VAL A 75 12.09 -4.06 0.14
C VAL A 75 12.10 -2.75 -0.65
N TYR A 76 11.13 -2.57 -1.56
CA TYR A 76 11.03 -1.34 -2.34
C TYR A 76 10.74 -0.12 -1.48
N ARG A 77 9.91 -0.23 -0.43
CA ARG A 77 9.64 0.88 0.49
C ARG A 77 10.90 1.35 1.22
N ASP A 78 11.75 0.41 1.64
CA ASP A 78 12.99 0.74 2.34
C ASP A 78 13.97 1.43 1.38
N PHE A 79 14.14 0.90 0.16
CA PHE A 79 14.91 1.54 -0.92
C PHE A 79 14.40 2.95 -1.26
N ILE A 80 13.09 3.15 -1.42
CA ILE A 80 12.52 4.48 -1.68
C ILE A 80 12.81 5.44 -0.52
N SER A 81 12.82 4.94 0.72
CA SER A 81 13.12 5.78 1.88
C SER A 81 14.57 6.26 1.86
N GLU A 82 15.51 5.37 1.53
CA GLU A 82 16.92 5.73 1.34
C GLU A 82 17.09 6.73 0.20
N PHE A 83 16.44 6.48 -0.94
CA PHE A 83 16.45 7.39 -2.07
C PHE A 83 15.89 8.76 -1.70
N PHE A 84 14.77 8.85 -0.98
CA PHE A 84 14.18 10.11 -0.56
C PHE A 84 15.05 10.91 0.41
N GLU A 85 15.81 10.24 1.30
CA GLU A 85 16.81 10.95 2.11
C GLU A 85 17.97 11.47 1.24
N ALA A 86 18.37 10.72 0.20
CA ALA A 86 19.37 11.17 -0.76
C ALA A 86 18.88 12.37 -1.62
N VAL A 87 17.60 12.40 -2.00
CA VAL A 87 16.95 13.55 -2.66
C VAL A 87 16.91 14.76 -1.73
N LYS A 88 16.47 14.56 -0.48
CA LYS A 88 16.42 15.61 0.55
C LYS A 88 17.79 16.24 0.81
N ALA A 89 18.84 15.42 0.87
CA ALA A 89 20.20 15.91 1.09
C ALA A 89 20.69 16.82 -0.05
N ARG A 90 20.26 16.56 -1.29
CA ARG A 90 20.67 17.33 -2.47
C ARG A 90 19.81 18.57 -2.71
N LEU A 91 18.49 18.46 -2.56
CA LEU A 91 17.57 19.58 -2.74
C LEU A 91 17.53 20.52 -1.54
N GLY A 92 17.95 20.05 -0.36
CA GLY A 92 17.78 20.73 0.90
C GLY A 92 16.45 20.40 1.58
N THR A 93 16.48 20.40 2.91
CA THR A 93 15.36 19.95 3.74
C THR A 93 14.08 20.77 3.52
N ASP A 94 14.20 22.09 3.37
CA ASP A 94 13.05 22.99 3.19
C ASP A 94 12.38 22.78 1.81
N VAL A 95 13.17 22.79 0.74
CA VAL A 95 12.68 22.52 -0.62
C VAL A 95 12.01 21.16 -0.69
N TRP A 96 12.63 20.12 -0.12
CA TRP A 96 12.03 18.78 -0.09
C TRP A 96 10.73 18.72 0.70
N ALA A 97 10.61 19.47 1.80
CA ALA A 97 9.35 19.55 2.55
C ALA A 97 8.23 20.16 1.71
N LYS A 98 8.52 21.23 0.96
CA LYS A 98 7.55 21.90 0.06
C LYS A 98 7.16 21.00 -1.12
N VAL A 99 8.13 20.32 -1.73
CA VAL A 99 7.89 19.32 -2.79
C VAL A 99 6.96 18.20 -2.30
N LYS A 100 7.25 17.61 -1.14
CA LYS A 100 6.38 16.56 -0.56
C LYS A 100 4.97 17.08 -0.27
N ALA A 101 4.84 18.30 0.22
CA ALA A 101 3.53 18.91 0.47
C ALA A 101 2.73 19.08 -0.84
N ALA A 102 3.36 19.62 -1.88
CA ALA A 102 2.75 19.81 -3.20
C ALA A 102 2.30 18.49 -3.83
N ILE A 103 3.16 17.46 -3.83
CA ILE A 103 2.81 16.13 -4.35
C ILE A 103 1.68 15.50 -3.52
N ASN A 104 1.75 15.54 -2.18
CA ASN A 104 0.69 14.98 -1.35
C ASN A 104 -0.65 15.69 -1.56
N ARG A 105 -0.65 17.01 -1.74
CA ARG A 105 -1.85 17.79 -2.08
C ARG A 105 -2.41 17.36 -3.43
N LYS A 106 -1.56 17.28 -4.47
CA LYS A 106 -1.95 16.82 -5.81
C LYS A 106 -2.61 15.44 -5.75
N LEU A 107 -1.95 14.49 -5.07
CA LEU A 107 -2.46 13.11 -4.88
C LEU A 107 -3.72 13.03 -4.01
N ARG A 108 -3.89 13.93 -3.04
CA ARG A 108 -5.10 14.00 -2.21
C ARG A 108 -6.27 14.51 -3.04
N THR A 109 -6.07 15.59 -3.79
CA THR A 109 -7.14 16.25 -4.56
C THR A 109 -7.42 15.64 -5.93
N ASN A 110 -6.72 14.55 -6.31
CA ASN A 110 -6.74 13.98 -7.66
C ASN A 110 -6.56 15.01 -8.79
N LYS A 111 -5.85 16.12 -8.52
CA LYS A 111 -5.56 17.16 -9.52
C LYS A 111 -4.42 16.73 -10.44
N VAL A 112 -4.45 17.17 -11.70
CA VAL A 112 -3.38 16.89 -12.68
C VAL A 112 -2.16 17.80 -12.45
N ASN A 113 -2.38 19.06 -12.07
CA ASN A 113 -1.35 20.09 -12.01
C ASN A 113 -1.00 20.52 -10.58
N PHE A 114 0.24 21.00 -10.41
CA PHE A 114 0.69 21.72 -9.23
C PHE A 114 0.16 23.16 -9.22
N LYS A 115 0.14 23.79 -8.05
CA LYS A 115 -0.22 25.21 -7.91
C LYS A 115 0.92 26.10 -8.35
N GLN A 116 0.60 27.33 -8.74
CA GLN A 116 1.61 28.29 -9.19
C GLN A 116 2.64 28.62 -8.09
N ASN A 117 2.21 28.74 -6.83
CA ASN A 117 3.10 28.94 -5.68
C ASN A 117 3.94 27.70 -5.30
N GLU A 118 3.62 26.52 -5.86
CA GLU A 118 4.39 25.29 -5.71
C GLU A 118 5.45 25.14 -6.82
N GLU A 119 5.28 25.83 -7.95
CA GLU A 119 6.06 25.60 -9.17
C GLU A 119 7.56 25.88 -8.99
N GLU A 120 7.94 26.83 -8.12
CA GLU A 120 9.35 27.08 -7.79
C GLU A 120 10.02 25.81 -7.22
N TYR A 121 9.34 25.13 -6.29
CA TYR A 121 9.87 23.94 -5.63
C TYR A 121 9.81 22.71 -6.54
N ILE A 122 8.73 22.58 -7.33
CA ILE A 122 8.59 21.50 -8.32
C ILE A 122 9.61 21.64 -9.44
N SER A 123 9.93 22.85 -9.87
CA SER A 123 10.98 23.11 -10.86
C SER A 123 12.36 22.71 -10.33
N LYS A 124 12.66 23.00 -9.05
CA LYS A 124 13.91 22.54 -8.40
C LYS A 124 13.99 21.01 -8.39
N LEU A 125 12.89 20.33 -8.06
CA LEU A 125 12.83 18.86 -8.16
C LEU A 125 13.05 18.42 -9.62
N ARG A 126 12.35 19.00 -10.59
CA ARG A 126 12.43 18.60 -12.01
C ARG A 126 13.87 18.71 -12.54
N ASN A 127 14.57 19.79 -12.22
CA ASN A 127 15.97 19.98 -12.63
C ASN A 127 16.89 18.91 -12.03
N PHE A 128 16.75 18.62 -10.73
CA PHE A 128 17.51 17.54 -10.08
C PHE A 128 17.23 16.18 -10.72
N LEU A 129 15.96 15.88 -11.02
CA LEU A 129 15.58 14.58 -11.58
C LEU A 129 16.06 14.39 -13.03
N GLN A 130 16.15 15.47 -13.81
CA GLN A 130 16.72 15.42 -15.16
C GLN A 130 18.16 14.89 -15.16
N GLU A 131 18.97 15.24 -14.16
CA GLU A 131 20.37 14.75 -14.05
C GLU A 131 20.44 13.22 -13.89
N ILE A 132 19.39 12.60 -13.39
CA ILE A 132 19.30 11.15 -13.15
C ILE A 132 18.25 10.47 -14.03
N ASN A 133 17.80 11.14 -15.10
CA ASN A 133 16.81 10.65 -16.06
C ASN A 133 15.50 10.17 -15.40
N MET A 134 15.01 10.95 -14.44
CA MET A 134 13.73 10.73 -13.75
C MET A 134 12.79 11.91 -13.96
N THR A 135 11.52 11.68 -13.65
CA THR A 135 10.44 12.64 -13.73
C THR A 135 9.75 12.84 -12.37
N VAL A 136 9.01 13.92 -12.23
CA VAL A 136 8.19 14.15 -11.03
C VAL A 136 7.15 13.03 -10.86
N GLU A 137 6.64 12.48 -11.97
CA GLU A 137 5.71 11.35 -11.98
C GLU A 137 6.33 10.09 -11.36
N ASP A 138 7.62 9.82 -11.58
CA ASP A 138 8.31 8.71 -10.91
C ASP A 138 8.33 8.88 -9.39
N ILE A 139 8.53 10.11 -8.90
CA ILE A 139 8.46 10.42 -7.47
C ILE A 139 7.03 10.26 -6.93
N GLU A 140 6.02 10.69 -7.68
CA GLU A 140 4.62 10.49 -7.34
C GLU A 140 4.29 9.00 -7.20
N LEU A 141 4.72 8.17 -8.16
CA LEU A 141 4.53 6.72 -8.14
C LEU A 141 5.22 6.08 -6.92
N MET A 142 6.44 6.50 -6.59
CA MET A 142 7.13 6.03 -5.38
C MET A 142 6.38 6.42 -4.09
N MET A 143 5.82 7.63 -4.03
CA MET A 143 4.99 8.06 -2.90
C MET A 143 3.68 7.26 -2.81
N ILE A 144 3.04 6.95 -3.94
CA ILE A 144 1.85 6.08 -4.01
C ILE A 144 2.21 4.67 -3.51
N LEU A 145 3.33 4.10 -3.96
CA LEU A 145 3.78 2.77 -3.54
C LEU A 145 4.02 2.72 -2.03
N LYS A 146 4.65 3.74 -1.44
CA LYS A 146 4.82 3.82 0.02
C LYS A 146 3.48 3.89 0.76
N LYS A 147 2.51 4.66 0.25
CA LYS A 147 1.16 4.72 0.83
C LYS A 147 0.44 3.37 0.73
N LYS A 148 0.52 2.70 -0.42
CA LYS A 148 -0.06 1.37 -0.65
C LYS A 148 0.57 0.31 0.26
N SER A 149 1.90 0.31 0.38
CA SER A 149 2.62 -0.54 1.33
C SER A 149 2.08 -0.32 2.75
N ASN A 150 1.99 0.92 3.24
CA ASN A 150 1.44 1.16 4.57
C ASN A 150 0.00 0.64 4.75
N ALA A 151 -0.86 0.82 3.75
CA ALA A 151 -2.24 0.32 3.75
C ALA A 151 -2.29 -1.22 3.86
N GLU A 152 -1.52 -1.92 3.03
CA GLU A 152 -1.46 -3.39 3.02
C GLU A 152 -0.86 -3.95 4.32
N PHE A 153 0.18 -3.31 4.87
CA PHE A 153 0.80 -3.73 6.13
C PHE A 153 -0.08 -3.48 7.37
N HIS A 154 -0.98 -2.50 7.31
CA HIS A 154 -1.88 -2.15 8.42
C HIS A 154 -3.33 -2.62 8.22
N GLN A 155 -3.61 -3.44 7.22
CA GLN A 155 -4.96 -3.92 6.86
C GLN A 155 -5.98 -2.78 6.68
N GLY A 156 -5.52 -1.60 6.27
CA GLY A 156 -6.38 -0.44 6.02
C GLY A 156 -6.70 -0.34 4.54
N GLU A 157 -7.97 -0.25 4.17
CA GLU A 157 -8.35 0.15 2.82
C GLU A 157 -7.98 1.62 2.60
N ARG A 158 -7.39 1.93 1.45
CA ARG A 158 -7.09 3.32 1.10
C ARG A 158 -8.39 3.97 0.66
N LEU A 159 -8.96 4.78 1.55
CA LEU A 159 -10.07 5.64 1.21
C LEU A 159 -9.56 6.88 0.48
N ASP A 160 -10.28 7.31 -0.53
CA ASP A 160 -10.09 8.65 -1.08
C ASP A 160 -10.55 9.72 -0.06
N PRO A 161 -10.28 11.02 -0.28
CA PRO A 161 -10.64 12.04 0.70
C PRO A 161 -12.14 12.16 0.96
N GLU A 162 -12.99 11.92 -0.04
CA GLU A 162 -14.44 12.01 0.09
C GLU A 162 -14.95 10.84 0.93
N GLU A 163 -14.52 9.62 0.61
CA GLU A 163 -14.81 8.40 1.36
C GLU A 163 -14.29 8.49 2.80
N MET A 164 -13.08 9.04 3.01
CA MET A 164 -12.52 9.26 4.34
C MET A 164 -13.39 10.21 5.14
N ARG A 165 -13.88 11.30 4.53
CA ARG A 165 -14.72 12.30 5.20
C ARG A 165 -16.10 11.73 5.50
N GLU A 166 -16.69 10.97 4.59
CA GLU A 166 -17.96 10.26 4.83
C GLU A 166 -17.82 9.30 6.01
N LYS A 167 -16.78 8.46 6.01
CA LYS A 167 -16.51 7.51 7.09
C LYS A 167 -16.25 8.22 8.42
N PHE A 168 -15.51 9.32 8.39
CA PHE A 168 -15.26 10.16 9.56
C PHE A 168 -16.57 10.75 10.12
N GLU A 169 -17.49 11.22 9.30
CA GLU A 169 -18.74 11.80 9.79
C GLU A 169 -19.71 10.74 10.32
N THR A 170 -19.83 9.61 9.61
CA THR A 170 -20.81 8.55 9.86
C THR A 170 -20.40 7.54 10.92
N SER A 171 -19.10 7.23 11.03
CA SER A 171 -18.60 6.09 11.84
C SER A 171 -17.43 6.46 12.76
N PHE A 172 -17.34 7.72 13.18
CA PHE A 172 -16.31 8.13 14.14
C PHE A 172 -16.45 7.38 15.47
N PRO A 173 -15.37 6.81 16.03
CA PRO A 173 -15.45 6.09 17.29
C PRO A 173 -15.92 6.97 18.45
N GLU A 174 -16.97 6.54 19.15
CA GLU A 174 -17.58 7.31 20.25
C GLU A 174 -16.58 7.62 21.38
N GLY A 175 -15.69 6.67 21.69
CA GLY A 175 -14.61 6.85 22.68
C GLY A 175 -13.53 7.86 22.28
N LEU A 176 -13.59 8.44 21.08
CA LEU A 176 -12.69 9.48 20.60
C LEU A 176 -13.41 10.82 20.35
N ASN A 177 -14.68 10.96 20.73
CA ASN A 177 -15.52 12.12 20.40
C ASN A 177 -14.89 13.48 20.77
N ASP A 178 -14.11 13.55 21.85
CA ASP A 178 -13.38 14.76 22.26
C ASP A 178 -12.44 15.32 21.17
N PHE A 179 -12.00 14.47 20.25
CA PHE A 179 -11.13 14.84 19.13
C PHE A 179 -11.90 15.17 17.86
N LYS A 180 -13.19 14.80 17.75
CA LYS A 180 -13.97 14.88 16.50
C LYS A 180 -13.97 16.30 15.94
N ASP A 181 -14.20 17.31 16.79
CA ASP A 181 -14.22 18.71 16.34
C ASP A 181 -12.85 19.20 15.84
N SER A 182 -11.76 18.76 16.49
CA SER A 182 -10.40 19.11 16.04
C SER A 182 -10.08 18.51 14.67
N PHE A 183 -10.51 17.26 14.42
CA PHE A 183 -10.34 16.61 13.12
C PHE A 183 -11.20 17.27 12.04
N ARG A 184 -12.46 17.64 12.36
CA ARG A 184 -13.33 18.35 11.42
C ARG A 184 -12.71 19.67 10.98
N LYS A 185 -12.17 20.46 11.93
CA LYS A 185 -11.43 21.70 11.62
C LYS A 185 -10.22 21.45 10.73
N ALA A 186 -9.51 20.34 10.93
CA ALA A 186 -8.38 19.97 10.08
C ALA A 186 -8.81 19.64 8.65
N PHE A 187 -9.90 18.88 8.47
CA PHE A 187 -10.49 18.65 7.14
C PHE A 187 -10.88 19.96 6.46
N ASP A 188 -11.58 20.84 7.17
CA ASP A 188 -12.07 22.10 6.61
C ASP A 188 -10.92 23.04 6.22
N ALA A 189 -9.85 23.11 7.02
CA ALA A 189 -8.65 23.86 6.70
C ALA A 189 -7.92 23.30 5.47
N LEU A 190 -7.83 21.97 5.38
CA LEU A 190 -7.22 21.29 4.24
C LEU A 190 -8.01 21.51 2.94
N ASP A 191 -9.32 21.65 3.03
CA ASP A 191 -10.19 21.98 1.89
C ASP A 191 -10.09 23.46 1.50
N SER A 192 -10.05 24.38 2.47
CA SER A 192 -9.95 25.82 2.19
C SER A 192 -8.62 26.14 1.52
N TRP A 193 -7.51 25.62 2.05
CA TRP A 193 -6.19 25.79 1.44
C TRP A 193 -6.11 25.22 0.04
N ASP A 194 -6.92 24.21 -0.31
CA ASP A 194 -6.95 23.66 -1.67
C ASP A 194 -7.80 24.48 -2.65
N ARG A 195 -8.70 25.35 -2.15
CA ARG A 195 -9.63 26.20 -2.91
C ARG A 195 -9.08 27.59 -3.19
N ASP A 196 -8.30 28.18 -2.28
CA ASP A 196 -7.85 29.59 -2.29
C ASP A 196 -6.94 30.04 -3.45
N ASP A 197 -6.68 29.21 -4.47
CA ASP A 197 -5.83 29.57 -5.61
C ASP A 197 -6.58 29.49 -6.96
N ARG A 198 -7.90 29.75 -6.95
CA ARG A 198 -8.72 29.93 -8.17
C ARG A 198 -8.93 31.41 -8.57
N ASP A 199 -8.30 32.33 -7.85
CA ASP A 199 -8.29 33.78 -8.12
C ASP A 199 -6.87 34.27 -8.46
#